data_AF-A0A6A5F7H0-F1
#
_entry.id   AF-A0A6A5F7H0-F1
#
_cell.length_a   1.000
_cell.length_b   1.000
_cell.length_c   1.000
_cell.angle_alpha   90.00
_cell.angle_beta   90.00
_cell.angle_gamma   90.00
#
_symmetry.space_group_name_H-M   'P 1'
#
loop_
_entity.id
_entity.type
_entity.pdbx_description
1 polymer ?
#
loop_
_entity_poly.entity_id
_entity_poly.type
_entity_poly.pdbx_seq_one_letter_code
_entity_poly.pdbx_strand_id
1 'polypeptide(L)'
;MLNDCVSAMSKRKAEEEQTMDDPEKLKQAPKANDNISFTPELVPEAWKRAYRYKCPGPGVFRCALTEMVFVMAQEAELLYSTVIWDDNITQSAGKKRAGLLFKLTCSVDDAVSQIHLPHCETEDALAIEGLLSVANISDDGVVFLEPLEVTDTHVLVKVPNLSTFGLVRDIRRFMKSQRLGKAKVLLFHRTPWPNVEILDVIMLPSNVPLTEVKSVSQHREVDQVDVPPECVISYDQLYSVRTSPDEHKTQPHNEKFWPDYGPNYHSKFEIFLRTIPDKLTVMISDQAKKDIWKSEVHLPGML
;
A
#
# COMPACT_ATOMS: atom_id res chain seq x y z
N MET A 1 -58.17 40.88 -17.30
CA MET A 1 -56.71 40.71 -17.05
C MET A 1 -56.37 40.84 -15.55
N LEU A 2 -57.11 40.15 -14.67
CA LEU A 2 -56.79 40.11 -13.22
C LEU A 2 -56.80 38.69 -12.62
N ASN A 3 -57.21 37.66 -13.39
CA ASN A 3 -57.23 36.27 -12.91
C ASN A 3 -55.93 35.49 -13.18
N ASP A 4 -55.05 35.99 -14.05
CA ASP A 4 -53.80 35.28 -14.40
C ASP A 4 -52.62 35.65 -13.48
N CYS A 5 -52.67 36.78 -12.77
CA CYS A 5 -51.62 37.16 -11.81
C CYS A 5 -51.73 36.43 -10.46
N VAL A 6 -52.94 36.05 -10.03
CA VAL A 6 -53.15 35.39 -8.73
C VAL A 6 -52.70 33.93 -8.77
N SER A 7 -52.84 33.24 -9.91
CA SER A 7 -52.37 31.85 -10.04
C SER A 7 -50.84 31.74 -10.14
N ALA A 8 -50.17 32.76 -10.67
CA ALA A 8 -48.71 32.80 -10.79
C ALA A 8 -48.01 33.08 -9.44
N MET A 9 -48.60 33.89 -8.56
CA MET A 9 -48.05 34.13 -7.21
C MET A 9 -48.31 32.96 -6.25
N SER A 10 -49.42 32.23 -6.41
CA SER A 10 -49.72 31.05 -5.59
C SER A 10 -48.87 29.83 -5.97
N LYS A 11 -48.35 29.76 -7.21
CA LYS A 11 -47.42 28.70 -7.63
C LYS A 11 -45.98 28.97 -7.19
N ARG A 12 -45.53 30.22 -7.23
CA ARG A 12 -44.18 30.57 -6.74
C ARG A 12 -44.02 30.37 -5.23
N LYS A 13 -45.08 30.55 -4.45
CA LYS A 13 -45.06 30.31 -3.00
C LYS A 13 -45.14 28.82 -2.61
N ALA A 14 -45.43 27.93 -3.55
CA ALA A 14 -45.46 26.48 -3.34
C ALA A 14 -44.16 25.77 -3.81
N GLU A 15 -43.28 26.47 -4.53
CA GLU A 15 -42.00 25.94 -5.01
C GLU A 15 -40.80 26.33 -4.12
N GLU A 16 -40.98 27.24 -3.15
CA GLU A 16 -39.91 27.69 -2.22
C GLU A 16 -40.00 27.09 -0.80
N GLU A 17 -40.93 26.17 -0.51
CA GLU A 17 -41.13 25.64 0.86
C GLU A 17 -41.11 24.10 0.95
N GLN A 18 -40.31 23.42 0.11
CA GLN A 18 -39.96 22.01 0.30
C GLN A 18 -38.44 21.81 0.36
N THR A 19 -37.84 22.35 1.41
CA THR A 19 -36.68 21.72 2.04
C THR A 19 -37.17 20.92 3.23
N MET A 20 -37.25 19.61 3.08
CA MET A 20 -37.06 18.70 4.21
C MET A 20 -36.06 17.65 3.75
N ASP A 21 -34.83 17.83 4.25
CA ASP A 21 -33.77 16.85 4.22
C ASP A 21 -34.32 15.47 4.59
N ASP A 22 -34.17 14.54 3.66
CA ASP A 22 -34.29 13.11 3.94
C ASP A 22 -33.02 12.69 4.73
N PRO A 23 -33.13 12.35 6.03
CA PRO A 23 -31.97 12.01 6.86
C PRO A 23 -31.27 10.71 6.41
N GLU A 24 -31.86 9.95 5.49
CA GLU A 24 -31.27 8.72 4.96
C GLU A 24 -30.37 8.92 3.72
N LYS A 25 -30.39 10.08 3.07
CA LYS A 25 -29.49 10.35 1.93
C LYS A 25 -28.05 10.69 2.32
N LEU A 26 -27.77 10.86 3.60
CA LEU A 26 -26.42 11.07 4.15
C LEU A 26 -25.78 9.77 4.67
N LYS A 27 -25.97 8.63 3.98
CA LYS A 27 -25.36 7.33 4.37
C LYS A 27 -24.93 6.45 3.21
N GLN A 28 -24.48 7.01 2.10
CA GLN A 28 -23.76 6.23 1.10
C GLN A 28 -22.39 6.85 0.88
N ALA A 29 -21.37 6.20 1.46
CA ALA A 29 -20.00 6.40 1.02
C ALA A 29 -19.95 6.14 -0.50
N PRO A 30 -19.21 6.95 -1.28
CA PRO A 30 -19.05 6.69 -2.71
C PRO A 30 -18.50 5.27 -2.91
N LYS A 31 -19.11 4.52 -3.84
CA LYS A 31 -18.71 3.13 -4.12
C LYS A 31 -17.28 3.12 -4.66
N ALA A 32 -16.52 2.06 -4.34
CA ALA A 32 -15.11 1.90 -4.70
C ALA A 32 -14.74 2.05 -6.19
N ASN A 33 -15.72 2.11 -7.11
CA ASN A 33 -15.51 2.31 -8.55
C ASN A 33 -15.45 3.79 -9.00
N ASP A 34 -15.71 4.77 -8.12
CA ASP A 34 -15.71 6.21 -8.46
C ASP A 34 -14.43 6.94 -8.00
N ASN A 35 -13.38 6.20 -7.64
CA ASN A 35 -12.15 6.81 -7.11
C ASN A 35 -11.37 7.52 -8.22
N ILE A 36 -11.10 8.81 -8.04
CA ILE A 36 -10.27 9.62 -8.94
C ILE A 36 -8.80 9.33 -8.63
N SER A 37 -8.06 8.80 -9.61
CA SER A 37 -6.62 8.59 -9.48
C SER A 37 -5.87 9.92 -9.55
N PHE A 38 -4.94 10.15 -8.63
CA PHE A 38 -4.03 11.30 -8.66
C PHE A 38 -2.57 10.87 -8.45
N THR A 39 -1.65 11.66 -9.01
CA THR A 39 -0.21 11.53 -8.70
C THR A 39 0.19 12.68 -7.78
N PRO A 40 0.64 12.41 -6.54
CA PRO A 40 1.11 13.46 -5.64
C PRO A 40 2.44 14.07 -6.11
N GLU A 41 2.67 15.32 -5.72
CA GLU A 41 3.99 15.94 -5.80
C GLU A 41 4.89 15.31 -4.71
N LEU A 42 6.11 14.91 -5.09
CA LEU A 42 7.11 14.46 -4.13
C LEU A 42 7.76 15.67 -3.46
N VAL A 43 7.69 15.73 -2.14
CA VAL A 43 8.32 16.79 -1.36
C VAL A 43 9.76 16.38 -1.00
N PRO A 44 10.78 17.16 -1.38
CA PRO A 44 12.16 16.87 -1.02
C PRO A 44 12.35 17.02 0.50
N GLU A 45 12.49 15.91 1.22
CA GLU A 45 12.88 15.90 2.63
C GLU A 45 14.04 14.90 2.81
N ALA A 46 15.09 15.32 3.49
CA ALA A 46 16.39 14.62 3.51
C ALA A 46 16.39 13.20 4.12
N TRP A 47 15.31 12.80 4.79
CA TRP A 47 15.24 11.54 5.56
C TRP A 47 13.86 10.87 5.57
N LYS A 48 12.85 11.44 4.91
CA LYS A 48 11.51 10.86 4.83
C LYS A 48 10.92 11.14 3.46
N ARG A 49 10.16 10.19 2.91
CA ARG A 49 9.39 10.49 1.70
C ARG A 49 8.09 11.15 2.10
N ALA A 50 7.91 12.38 1.64
CA ALA A 50 6.68 13.13 1.78
C ALA A 50 6.02 13.34 0.42
N TYR A 51 4.70 13.39 0.46
CA TYR A 51 3.80 13.48 -0.67
C TYR A 51 2.85 14.64 -0.43
N ARG A 52 2.63 15.47 -1.45
CA ARG A 52 1.71 16.61 -1.42
C ARG A 52 0.64 16.44 -2.48
N TYR A 53 -0.60 16.70 -2.11
CA TYR A 53 -1.73 16.71 -3.02
C TYR A 53 -2.64 17.89 -2.75
N LYS A 54 -2.89 18.71 -3.78
CA LYS A 54 -3.88 19.79 -3.74
C LYS A 54 -5.22 19.23 -4.21
N CYS A 55 -6.05 18.84 -3.26
CA CYS A 55 -7.36 18.27 -3.55
C CYS A 55 -8.30 19.37 -4.03
N PRO A 56 -8.98 19.22 -5.17
CA PRO A 56 -9.82 20.26 -5.76
C PRO A 56 -11.21 20.41 -5.10
N GLY A 57 -11.60 19.50 -4.21
CA GLY A 57 -12.94 19.50 -3.64
C GLY A 57 -13.35 18.19 -2.99
N PRO A 58 -14.64 18.04 -2.65
CA PRO A 58 -15.16 16.79 -2.09
C PRO A 58 -15.04 15.64 -3.09
N GLY A 59 -14.68 14.44 -2.61
CA GLY A 59 -14.55 13.25 -3.46
C GLY A 59 -13.69 12.15 -2.86
N VAL A 60 -13.50 11.07 -3.62
CA VAL A 60 -12.65 9.94 -3.24
C VAL A 60 -11.45 9.89 -4.17
N PHE A 61 -10.26 10.03 -3.60
CA PHE A 61 -9.03 10.22 -4.36
C PHE A 61 -8.02 9.11 -4.04
N ARG A 62 -7.59 8.35 -5.05
CA ARG A 62 -6.60 7.27 -4.92
C ARG A 62 -5.23 7.75 -5.40
N CYS A 63 -4.24 7.65 -4.53
CA CYS A 63 -2.86 7.97 -4.88
C CYS A 63 -2.27 6.86 -5.76
N ALA A 64 -1.78 7.20 -6.96
CA ALA A 64 -1.14 6.28 -7.89
C ALA A 64 0.26 5.79 -7.46
N LEU A 65 0.87 6.42 -6.44
CA LEU A 65 2.18 6.03 -5.93
C LEU A 65 2.10 5.11 -4.73
N THR A 66 1.19 5.40 -3.79
CA THR A 66 1.08 4.70 -2.50
C THR A 66 -0.16 3.85 -2.35
N GLU A 67 -1.09 3.92 -3.32
CA GLU A 67 -2.40 3.29 -3.30
C GLU A 67 -3.32 3.75 -2.16
N MET A 68 -2.88 4.68 -1.30
CA MET A 68 -3.75 5.27 -0.29
C MET A 68 -4.94 5.97 -0.94
N VAL A 69 -6.10 5.80 -0.31
CA VAL A 69 -7.32 6.50 -0.72
C VAL A 69 -7.71 7.49 0.35
N PHE A 70 -8.08 8.70 -0.06
CA PHE A 70 -8.53 9.77 0.81
C PHE A 70 -9.95 10.17 0.44
N VAL A 71 -10.86 10.15 1.42
CA VAL A 71 -12.23 10.64 1.25
C VAL A 71 -12.27 12.09 1.74
N MET A 72 -12.24 13.01 0.79
CA MET A 72 -12.13 14.43 1.03
C MET A 72 -13.53 15.04 1.13
N ALA A 73 -13.75 15.87 2.14
CA ALA A 73 -15.00 16.59 2.36
C ALA A 73 -15.03 17.96 1.68
N GLN A 74 -13.86 18.50 1.32
CA GLN A 74 -13.70 19.84 0.76
C GLN A 74 -12.33 20.01 0.08
N GLU A 75 -12.14 21.14 -0.59
CA GLU A 75 -10.86 21.56 -1.14
C GLU A 75 -9.85 21.78 -0.01
N ALA A 76 -8.68 21.16 -0.12
CA ALA A 76 -7.60 21.30 0.85
C ALA A 76 -6.27 20.79 0.29
N GLU A 77 -5.16 21.26 0.86
CA GLU A 77 -3.85 20.67 0.63
C GLU A 77 -3.58 19.56 1.64
N LEU A 78 -3.35 18.35 1.15
CA LEU A 78 -2.99 17.17 1.91
C LEU A 78 -1.48 16.94 1.82
N LEU A 79 -0.85 16.78 2.98
CA LEU A 79 0.54 16.41 3.15
C LEU A 79 0.62 15.12 3.94
N TYR A 80 1.29 14.11 3.40
CA TYR A 80 1.50 12.85 4.11
C TYR A 80 2.87 12.26 3.83
N SER A 81 3.40 11.51 4.79
CA SER A 81 4.74 10.91 4.70
C SER A 81 4.80 9.56 5.37
N THR A 82 5.70 8.69 4.91
CA THR A 82 6.03 7.45 5.63
C THR A 82 6.88 7.77 6.86
N VAL A 83 6.58 7.11 7.97
CA VAL A 83 7.35 7.20 9.21
C VAL A 83 7.66 5.80 9.75
N ILE A 84 8.69 5.69 10.58
CA ILE A 84 9.12 4.41 11.13
C ILE A 84 8.19 4.02 12.28
N TRP A 85 7.79 2.76 12.32
CA TRP A 85 7.05 2.19 13.44
C TRP A 85 7.91 2.13 14.71
N ASP A 86 7.32 2.49 15.85
CA ASP A 86 7.82 2.01 17.14
C ASP A 86 7.25 0.62 17.39
N ASP A 87 8.10 -0.40 17.28
CA ASP A 87 7.70 -1.80 17.44
C ASP A 87 7.18 -2.10 18.85
N ASN A 88 7.57 -1.34 19.88
CA ASN A 88 7.10 -1.53 21.25
C ASN A 88 5.59 -1.26 21.38
N ILE A 89 5.08 -0.29 20.61
CA ILE A 89 3.66 0.07 20.60
C ILE A 89 2.81 -1.11 20.13
N THR A 90 3.23 -1.78 19.06
CA THR A 90 2.44 -2.88 18.50
C THR A 90 2.54 -4.16 19.33
N GLN A 91 3.74 -4.49 19.81
CA GLN A 91 3.99 -5.73 20.56
C GLN A 91 3.27 -5.76 21.90
N SER A 92 3.27 -4.66 22.65
CA SER A 92 2.58 -4.57 23.95
C SER A 92 1.08 -4.78 23.84
N ALA A 93 0.47 -4.44 22.70
CA ALA A 93 -0.94 -4.63 22.41
C ALA A 93 -1.29 -6.02 21.84
N GLY A 94 -0.31 -6.93 21.71
CA GLY A 94 -0.52 -8.24 21.08
C GLY A 94 -0.79 -8.14 19.56
N LYS A 95 -0.23 -7.11 18.92
CA LYS A 95 -0.41 -6.83 17.49
C LYS A 95 0.92 -6.84 16.73
N LYS A 96 0.86 -7.05 15.42
CA LYS A 96 2.00 -6.96 14.48
C LYS A 96 1.70 -5.95 13.38
N ARG A 97 2.73 -5.34 12.82
CA ARG A 97 2.61 -4.46 11.65
C ARG A 97 2.00 -5.21 10.46
N ALA A 98 1.08 -4.56 9.76
CA ALA A 98 0.42 -5.08 8.56
C ALA A 98 0.54 -4.13 7.36
N GLY A 99 1.28 -3.03 7.51
CA GLY A 99 1.51 -2.03 6.48
C GLY A 99 2.51 -0.99 6.94
N LEU A 100 2.76 -0.01 6.07
CA LEU A 100 3.49 1.20 6.42
C LEU A 100 2.69 2.06 7.41
N LEU A 101 3.42 2.96 8.07
CA LEU A 101 2.88 3.97 8.97
C LEU A 101 2.94 5.32 8.26
N PHE A 102 1.81 6.00 8.16
CA PHE A 102 1.66 7.27 7.45
C PHE A 102 1.31 8.38 8.41
N LYS A 103 2.13 9.44 8.44
CA LYS A 103 1.80 10.70 9.12
C LYS A 103 1.05 11.59 8.14
N LEU A 104 -0.13 12.06 8.53
CA LEU A 104 -0.99 12.91 7.71
C LEU A 104 -1.16 14.28 8.35
N THR A 105 -1.20 15.31 7.51
CA THR A 105 -1.50 16.70 7.86
C THR A 105 -2.30 17.32 6.71
N CYS A 106 -3.19 18.25 7.01
CA CYS A 106 -3.99 18.93 6.00
C CYS A 106 -4.07 20.42 6.31
N SER A 107 -4.18 21.24 5.27
CA SER A 107 -4.29 22.70 5.41
C SER A 107 -5.62 23.14 6.02
N VAL A 108 -6.63 22.26 6.04
CA VAL A 108 -7.94 22.53 6.61
C VAL A 108 -8.34 21.37 7.50
N ASP A 109 -8.82 21.68 8.71
CA ASP A 109 -9.34 20.70 9.66
C ASP A 109 -10.56 19.98 9.07
N ASP A 110 -10.73 18.71 9.44
CA ASP A 110 -11.84 17.84 9.01
C ASP A 110 -12.00 17.66 7.48
N ALA A 111 -11.06 18.15 6.67
CA ALA A 111 -11.11 17.99 5.22
C ALA A 111 -10.92 16.53 4.78
N VAL A 112 -10.24 15.71 5.58
CA VAL A 112 -10.11 14.26 5.37
C VAL A 112 -11.07 13.54 6.31
N SER A 113 -12.16 13.00 5.78
CA SER A 113 -13.19 12.32 6.58
C SER A 113 -12.89 10.82 6.79
N GLN A 114 -12.26 10.19 5.80
CA GLN A 114 -11.88 8.77 5.84
C GLN A 114 -10.58 8.55 5.08
N ILE A 115 -9.87 7.49 5.46
CA ILE A 115 -8.73 6.97 4.71
C ILE A 115 -8.94 5.50 4.43
N HIS A 116 -8.47 5.05 3.28
CA HIS A 116 -8.36 3.63 2.98
C HIS A 116 -6.89 3.25 2.88
N LEU A 117 -6.48 2.33 3.74
CA LEU A 117 -5.10 1.87 3.85
C LEU A 117 -4.93 0.56 3.07
N PRO A 118 -3.96 0.45 2.16
CA PRO A 118 -3.76 -0.78 1.40
C PRO A 118 -3.23 -1.90 2.30
N HIS A 119 -3.76 -3.11 2.14
CA HIS A 119 -3.28 -4.32 2.80
C HIS A 119 -2.85 -5.38 1.80
N CYS A 120 -2.15 -6.39 2.31
CA CYS A 120 -1.68 -7.54 1.55
C CYS A 120 -2.33 -8.86 2.00
N GLU A 121 -3.37 -8.82 2.82
CA GLU A 121 -4.05 -10.05 3.23
C GLU A 121 -4.73 -10.77 2.04
N THR A 122 -4.78 -12.09 2.11
CA THR A 122 -5.50 -12.96 1.17
C THR A 122 -6.97 -13.08 1.55
N GLU A 123 -7.83 -13.50 0.63
CA GLU A 123 -9.27 -13.71 0.90
C GLU A 123 -9.49 -14.66 2.11
N ASP A 124 -8.73 -15.76 2.16
CA ASP A 124 -8.74 -16.70 3.29
C ASP A 124 -8.35 -16.05 4.63
N ALA A 125 -7.41 -15.10 4.60
CA ALA A 125 -7.01 -14.38 5.80
C ALA A 125 -8.09 -13.38 6.23
N LEU A 126 -8.75 -12.71 5.28
CA LEU A 126 -9.84 -11.77 5.53
C LEU A 126 -11.11 -12.43 6.08
N ALA A 127 -11.31 -13.73 5.84
CA ALA A 127 -12.38 -14.51 6.46
C ALA A 127 -12.28 -14.57 8.01
N ILE A 128 -11.11 -14.26 8.57
CA ILE A 128 -10.91 -14.16 10.02
C ILE A 128 -11.30 -12.76 10.47
N GLU A 129 -12.51 -12.63 11.01
CA GLU A 129 -13.02 -11.38 11.59
C GLU A 129 -12.00 -10.76 12.55
N GLY A 130 -11.89 -9.44 12.57
CA GLY A 130 -10.99 -8.65 13.43
C GLY A 130 -9.51 -9.00 13.32
N LEU A 131 -9.07 -9.63 12.22
CA LEU A 131 -7.65 -9.82 11.93
C LEU A 131 -6.93 -8.48 11.80
N LEU A 132 -7.55 -7.51 11.12
CA LEU A 132 -6.99 -6.18 10.87
C LEU A 132 -7.66 -5.11 11.72
N SER A 133 -6.86 -4.13 12.15
CA SER A 133 -7.31 -2.87 12.75
C SER A 133 -6.34 -1.75 12.37
N VAL A 134 -6.73 -0.50 12.61
CA VAL A 134 -5.88 0.66 12.30
C VAL A 134 -5.33 1.25 13.59
N ALA A 135 -4.00 1.34 13.71
CA ALA A 135 -3.38 2.13 14.76
C ALA A 135 -3.48 3.61 14.39
N ASN A 136 -4.06 4.41 15.28
CA ASN A 136 -4.03 5.88 15.27
C ASN A 136 -3.08 6.32 16.39
N ILE A 137 -1.96 6.92 16.02
CA ILE A 137 -0.89 7.34 16.93
C ILE A 137 -0.83 8.86 16.94
N SER A 138 -1.00 9.42 18.14
CA SER A 138 -0.98 10.86 18.43
C SER A 138 -0.17 11.13 19.69
N ASP A 139 -0.06 12.40 20.08
CA ASP A 139 0.62 12.80 21.32
C ASP A 139 -0.09 12.26 22.58
N ASP A 140 -1.40 11.98 22.49
CA ASP A 140 -2.20 11.37 23.56
C ASP A 140 -2.01 9.84 23.66
N GLY A 141 -1.18 9.27 22.78
CA GLY A 141 -0.90 7.85 22.71
C GLY A 141 -1.55 7.15 21.52
N VAL A 142 -1.81 5.85 21.69
CA VAL A 142 -2.17 4.95 20.59
C VAL A 142 -3.58 4.43 20.81
N VAL A 143 -4.45 4.66 19.83
CA VAL A 143 -5.81 4.13 19.79
C VAL A 143 -5.90 3.17 18.61
N PHE A 144 -6.46 1.97 18.84
CA PHE A 144 -6.75 1.04 17.75
C PHE A 144 -8.19 1.22 17.30
N LEU A 145 -8.36 1.70 16.08
CA LEU A 145 -9.65 1.90 15.45
C LEU A 145 -10.09 0.60 14.76
N GLU A 146 -11.35 0.24 14.98
CA GLU A 146 -12.00 -0.84 14.23
C GLU A 146 -12.28 -0.36 12.80
N PRO A 147 -12.01 -1.21 11.79
CA PRO A 147 -12.37 -0.91 10.40
C PRO A 147 -13.87 -0.65 10.25
N LEU A 148 -14.22 0.30 9.38
CA LEU A 148 -15.59 0.40 8.86
C LEU A 148 -15.89 -0.75 7.89
N GLU A 149 -14.90 -1.08 7.07
CA GLU A 149 -14.97 -2.11 6.05
C GLU A 149 -13.55 -2.59 5.74
N VAL A 150 -13.42 -3.87 5.39
CA VAL A 150 -12.21 -4.44 4.83
C VAL A 150 -12.57 -5.06 3.47
N THR A 151 -12.03 -4.45 2.41
CA THR A 151 -12.19 -4.91 1.02
C THR A 151 -11.08 -5.90 0.67
N ASP A 152 -11.01 -6.34 -0.59
CA ASP A 152 -9.93 -7.25 -1.05
C ASP A 152 -8.52 -6.61 -1.02
N THR A 153 -8.45 -5.29 -0.92
CA THR A 153 -7.20 -4.51 -1.07
C THR A 153 -7.01 -3.41 -0.04
N HIS A 154 -8.08 -2.91 0.59
CA HIS A 154 -8.02 -1.77 1.51
C HIS A 154 -8.86 -1.97 2.77
N VAL A 155 -8.35 -1.42 3.87
CA VAL A 155 -9.08 -1.21 5.12
C VAL A 155 -9.57 0.23 5.18
N LEU A 156 -10.87 0.42 5.37
CA LEU A 156 -11.52 1.73 5.45
C LEU A 156 -11.68 2.13 6.91
N VAL A 157 -11.32 3.37 7.25
CA VAL A 157 -11.49 3.90 8.62
C VAL A 157 -11.86 5.38 8.58
N LYS A 158 -12.70 5.81 9.52
CA LYS A 158 -12.94 7.24 9.75
C LYS A 158 -11.69 7.87 10.35
N VAL A 159 -11.41 9.10 9.93
CA VAL A 159 -10.35 9.91 10.53
C VAL A 159 -11.02 10.87 11.51
N PRO A 160 -10.98 10.59 12.83
CA PRO A 160 -11.57 11.50 13.81
C PRO A 160 -10.73 12.77 13.96
N ASN A 161 -9.40 12.64 13.88
CA ASN A 161 -8.41 13.72 13.87
C ASN A 161 -7.24 13.26 13.01
N LEU A 162 -6.60 14.18 12.30
CA LEU A 162 -5.38 13.86 11.54
C LEU A 162 -4.20 13.60 12.48
N SER A 163 -3.49 12.52 12.20
CA SER A 163 -2.42 12.00 13.04
C SER A 163 -1.55 11.02 12.23
N THR A 164 -1.00 10.01 12.88
CA THR A 164 -0.25 8.94 12.24
C THR A 164 -1.08 7.64 12.21
N PHE A 165 -1.26 7.06 11.03
CA PHE A 165 -2.11 5.89 10.79
C PHE A 165 -1.33 4.72 10.17
N GLY A 166 -1.57 3.51 10.66
CA GLY A 166 -0.94 2.31 10.11
C GLY A 166 -1.73 1.04 10.40
N LEU A 167 -1.66 0.06 9.50
CA LEU A 167 -2.36 -1.21 9.69
C LEU A 167 -1.62 -2.12 10.66
N VAL A 168 -2.39 -2.78 11.51
CA VAL A 168 -1.91 -3.80 12.42
C VAL A 168 -2.77 -5.06 12.35
N ARG A 169 -2.11 -6.20 12.54
CA ARG A 169 -2.68 -7.54 12.61
C ARG A 169 -2.75 -8.03 14.06
N ASP A 170 -3.85 -8.63 14.47
CA ASP A 170 -3.94 -9.36 15.74
C ASP A 170 -3.08 -10.64 15.68
N ILE A 171 -2.13 -10.78 16.62
CA ILE A 171 -1.20 -11.91 16.61
C ILE A 171 -1.91 -13.24 16.82
N ARG A 172 -2.89 -13.32 17.73
CA ARG A 172 -3.56 -14.59 18.05
C ARG A 172 -4.38 -15.07 16.87
N ARG A 173 -5.08 -14.15 16.20
CA ARG A 173 -5.87 -14.44 14.99
C ARG A 173 -4.98 -14.80 13.82
N PHE A 174 -3.90 -14.04 13.61
CA PHE A 174 -2.91 -14.35 12.58
C PHE A 174 -2.25 -15.72 12.78
N MET A 175 -1.98 -16.13 14.02
CA MET A 175 -1.41 -17.45 14.29
C MET A 175 -2.36 -18.61 13.96
N LYS A 176 -3.67 -18.36 13.95
CA LYS A 176 -4.73 -19.31 13.56
C LYS A 176 -5.01 -19.34 12.06
N SER A 177 -4.49 -18.38 11.28
CA SER A 177 -4.67 -18.34 9.84
C SER A 177 -3.64 -19.23 9.12
N GLN A 178 -3.80 -19.37 7.80
CA GLN A 178 -2.78 -19.99 6.93
C GLN A 178 -1.51 -19.14 6.80
N ARG A 179 -1.49 -17.93 7.37
CA ARG A 179 -0.39 -16.96 7.31
C ARG A 179 0.05 -16.66 5.87
N LEU A 180 -0.90 -16.71 4.94
CA LEU A 180 -0.69 -16.34 3.55
C LEU A 180 -0.90 -14.84 3.36
N GLY A 181 0.00 -14.21 2.61
CA GLY A 181 -0.09 -12.83 2.20
C GLY A 181 0.22 -12.66 0.72
N LYS A 182 -0.44 -11.68 0.10
CA LYS A 182 -0.08 -11.13 -1.20
C LYS A 182 1.29 -10.46 -1.08
N ALA A 183 2.18 -10.77 -2.00
CA ALA A 183 3.53 -10.27 -2.01
C ALA A 183 3.91 -9.83 -3.41
N LYS A 184 5.07 -9.20 -3.49
CA LYS A 184 5.70 -8.80 -4.74
C LYS A 184 7.17 -9.20 -4.77
N VAL A 185 7.61 -9.61 -5.95
CA VAL A 185 8.98 -9.91 -6.30
C VAL A 185 9.47 -8.79 -7.21
N LEU A 186 10.50 -8.09 -6.75
CA LEU A 186 11.15 -7.02 -7.51
C LEU A 186 12.57 -7.46 -7.85
N LEU A 187 12.94 -7.26 -9.11
CA LEU A 187 14.25 -7.59 -9.63
C LEU A 187 15.01 -6.31 -9.96
N PHE A 188 16.24 -6.23 -9.47
CA PHE A 188 17.11 -5.08 -9.62
C PHE A 188 18.48 -5.52 -10.12
N HIS A 189 18.87 -5.05 -11.30
CA HIS A 189 20.17 -5.34 -11.88
C HIS A 189 21.19 -4.31 -11.41
N ARG A 190 22.38 -4.76 -11.01
CA ARG A 190 23.50 -3.88 -10.65
C ARG A 190 24.86 -4.49 -10.98
N THR A 191 25.81 -3.60 -11.24
CA THR A 191 27.21 -3.93 -11.55
C THR A 191 28.13 -3.33 -10.47
N PRO A 192 28.23 -3.93 -9.27
CA PRO A 192 29.00 -3.36 -8.15
C PRO A 192 30.52 -3.26 -8.43
N TRP A 193 31.05 -4.13 -9.29
CA TRP A 193 32.46 -4.12 -9.74
C TRP A 193 32.54 -4.51 -11.22
N PRO A 194 33.62 -4.14 -11.93
CA PRO A 194 33.83 -4.58 -13.30
C PRO A 194 33.71 -6.09 -13.45
N ASN A 195 32.88 -6.53 -14.40
CA ASN A 195 32.59 -7.95 -14.69
C ASN A 195 31.87 -8.70 -13.56
N VAL A 196 31.24 -8.01 -12.62
CA VAL A 196 30.39 -8.62 -11.59
C VAL A 196 28.98 -8.12 -11.80
N GLU A 197 28.13 -8.97 -12.37
CA GLU A 197 26.72 -8.68 -12.61
C GLU A 197 25.85 -9.40 -11.59
N ILE A 198 25.00 -8.65 -10.90
CA ILE A 198 24.13 -9.19 -9.85
C ILE A 198 22.69 -8.78 -10.11
N LEU A 199 21.80 -9.76 -10.07
CA LEU A 199 20.37 -9.55 -10.00
C LEU A 199 19.90 -9.73 -8.55
N ASP A 200 19.57 -8.61 -7.91
CA ASP A 200 18.97 -8.56 -6.59
C ASP A 200 17.50 -8.98 -6.68
N VAL A 201 17.10 -9.94 -5.85
CA VAL A 201 15.72 -10.41 -5.70
C VAL A 201 15.16 -9.90 -4.39
N ILE A 202 14.32 -8.87 -4.47
CA ILE A 202 13.63 -8.29 -3.32
C ILE A 202 12.23 -8.88 -3.25
N MET A 203 11.90 -9.54 -2.14
CA MET A 203 10.54 -9.99 -1.84
C MET A 203 9.97 -9.09 -0.75
N LEU A 204 8.76 -8.56 -0.95
CA LEU A 204 8.07 -7.67 -0.01
C LEU A 204 6.56 -7.92 0.02
N PRO A 205 5.87 -7.50 1.09
CA PRO A 205 4.41 -7.40 1.06
C PRO A 205 3.93 -6.53 -0.11
N SER A 206 2.81 -6.91 -0.74
CA SER A 206 2.31 -6.20 -1.93
C SER A 206 1.87 -4.76 -1.64
N ASN A 207 1.51 -4.46 -0.39
CA ASN A 207 1.10 -3.13 0.06
C ASN A 207 2.26 -2.19 0.43
N VAL A 208 3.50 -2.58 0.21
CA VAL A 208 4.63 -1.65 0.19
C VAL A 208 4.62 -0.92 -1.15
N PRO A 209 4.63 0.42 -1.23
CA PRO A 209 4.74 1.14 -2.50
C PRO A 209 6.10 0.91 -3.19
N LEU A 210 6.12 0.85 -4.52
CA LEU A 210 7.39 0.74 -5.27
C LEU A 210 8.27 1.97 -5.09
N THR A 211 7.67 3.14 -4.90
CA THR A 211 8.38 4.36 -4.55
C THR A 211 9.25 4.12 -3.32
N GLU A 212 8.70 3.58 -2.22
CA GLU A 212 9.42 3.32 -0.96
C GLU A 212 10.68 2.45 -1.15
N VAL A 213 10.62 1.48 -2.06
CA VAL A 213 11.78 0.64 -2.41
C VAL A 213 12.82 1.47 -3.18
N LYS A 214 12.38 2.23 -4.19
CA LYS A 214 13.27 3.03 -5.03
C LYS A 214 13.99 4.17 -4.31
N SER A 215 13.41 4.76 -3.26
CA SER A 215 14.10 5.82 -2.47
C SER A 215 15.43 5.36 -1.91
N VAL A 216 15.47 4.11 -1.45
CA VAL A 216 16.66 3.55 -0.79
C VAL A 216 17.74 3.23 -1.82
N SER A 217 17.33 2.90 -3.06
CA SER A 217 18.23 2.56 -4.16
C SER A 217 18.62 3.75 -5.06
N GLN A 218 18.07 4.96 -4.87
CA GLN A 218 18.35 6.16 -5.68
C GLN A 218 19.83 6.57 -5.73
N HIS A 219 20.66 6.08 -4.81
CA HIS A 219 22.11 6.34 -4.76
C HIS A 219 22.95 5.26 -5.44
N ARG A 220 22.32 4.29 -6.09
CA ARG A 220 22.98 3.20 -6.81
C ARG A 220 22.44 3.21 -8.25
N GLU A 221 23.31 3.14 -9.25
CA GLU A 221 22.90 2.86 -10.63
C GLU A 221 22.34 1.43 -10.65
N VAL A 222 21.01 1.32 -10.56
CA VAL A 222 20.30 0.05 -10.48
C VAL A 222 19.12 0.11 -11.42
N ASP A 223 19.08 -0.82 -12.36
CA ASP A 223 17.97 -0.95 -13.30
C ASP A 223 16.95 -1.92 -12.75
N GLN A 224 15.72 -1.42 -12.53
CA GLN A 224 14.62 -2.32 -12.21
C GLN A 224 14.25 -3.10 -13.47
N VAL A 225 14.21 -4.42 -13.36
CA VAL A 225 13.73 -5.26 -14.46
C VAL A 225 12.21 -5.33 -14.42
N ASP A 226 11.58 -5.08 -15.57
CA ASP A 226 10.13 -5.12 -15.70
C ASP A 226 9.64 -6.57 -15.79
N VAL A 227 9.00 -7.03 -14.71
CA VAL A 227 8.43 -8.37 -14.58
C VAL A 227 7.11 -8.31 -13.81
N PRO A 228 6.14 -9.20 -14.10
CA PRO A 228 4.94 -9.34 -13.27
C PRO A 228 5.34 -9.62 -11.81
N PRO A 229 5.07 -8.69 -10.88
CA PRO A 229 5.69 -8.78 -9.57
C PRO A 229 4.89 -9.65 -8.60
N GLU A 230 3.60 -9.86 -8.83
CA GLU A 230 2.68 -10.38 -7.82
C GLU A 230 2.83 -11.89 -7.55
N CYS A 231 2.77 -12.28 -6.28
CA CYS A 231 2.67 -13.67 -5.84
C CYS A 231 1.94 -13.79 -4.49
N VAL A 232 1.71 -15.02 -4.05
CA VAL A 232 1.20 -15.31 -2.70
C VAL A 232 2.23 -16.15 -1.96
N ILE A 233 2.52 -15.76 -0.72
CA ILE A 233 3.54 -16.39 0.10
C ILE A 233 3.01 -16.68 1.50
N SER A 234 3.48 -17.79 2.08
CA SER A 234 3.40 -18.02 3.52
C SER A 234 4.46 -17.20 4.24
N TYR A 235 4.04 -16.44 5.25
CA TYR A 235 4.95 -15.80 6.21
C TYR A 235 5.65 -16.85 7.09
N ASP A 236 6.88 -16.56 7.54
CA ASP A 236 7.75 -17.47 8.33
C ASP A 236 8.10 -18.80 7.63
N GLN A 237 8.13 -18.78 6.30
CA GLN A 237 8.53 -19.94 5.50
C GLN A 237 9.87 -19.69 4.80
N LEU A 238 10.64 -20.76 4.62
CA LEU A 238 11.84 -20.77 3.78
C LEU A 238 11.45 -20.80 2.30
N TYR A 239 12.15 -19.99 1.53
CA TYR A 239 12.10 -19.97 0.07
C TYR A 239 13.50 -20.14 -0.49
N SER A 240 13.55 -20.61 -1.74
CA SER A 240 14.78 -20.67 -2.53
C SER A 240 14.57 -19.98 -3.88
N VAL A 241 15.65 -19.48 -4.46
CA VAL A 241 15.65 -18.97 -5.83
C VAL A 241 16.48 -19.87 -6.73
N ARG A 242 15.97 -20.12 -7.94
CA ARG A 242 16.63 -20.92 -8.98
C ARG A 242 16.51 -20.23 -10.33
N THR A 243 17.44 -20.51 -11.22
CA THR A 243 17.45 -19.95 -12.58
C THR A 243 17.34 -21.05 -13.63
N SER A 244 16.86 -20.67 -14.81
CA SER A 244 17.02 -21.48 -16.03
C SER A 244 17.57 -20.57 -17.12
N PRO A 245 18.79 -20.86 -17.64
CA PRO A 245 19.67 -21.98 -17.31
C PRO A 245 20.20 -21.96 -15.86
N ASP A 246 20.49 -23.15 -15.30
CA ASP A 246 20.94 -23.34 -13.90
C ASP A 246 22.47 -23.24 -13.79
N GLU A 247 23.03 -22.17 -14.34
CA GLU A 247 24.47 -21.91 -14.32
C GLU A 247 24.85 -20.73 -13.41
N HIS A 248 23.87 -19.89 -13.04
CA HIS A 248 24.08 -18.72 -12.22
C HIS A 248 24.14 -19.10 -10.74
N LYS A 249 25.04 -18.45 -9.99
CA LYS A 249 25.18 -18.74 -8.55
C LYS A 249 24.14 -17.92 -7.79
N THR A 250 23.37 -18.56 -6.92
CA THR A 250 22.41 -17.87 -6.04
C THR A 250 22.90 -17.87 -4.59
N GLN A 251 22.60 -16.80 -3.85
CA GLN A 251 22.80 -16.77 -2.40
C GLN A 251 21.76 -15.90 -1.69
N PRO A 252 21.42 -16.19 -0.42
CA PRO A 252 21.65 -17.49 0.23
C PRO A 252 20.88 -18.61 -0.48
N HIS A 253 21.17 -19.88 -0.16
CA HIS A 253 20.46 -21.01 -0.78
C HIS A 253 18.98 -21.05 -0.39
N ASN A 254 18.69 -20.73 0.88
CA ASN A 254 17.34 -20.55 1.39
C ASN A 254 17.31 -19.32 2.30
N GLU A 255 16.19 -18.61 2.32
CA GLU A 255 15.95 -17.49 3.23
C GLU A 255 14.50 -17.53 3.73
N LYS A 256 14.29 -17.09 4.98
CA LYS A 256 12.95 -16.94 5.54
C LYS A 256 12.30 -15.66 5.07
N PHE A 257 11.05 -15.76 4.64
CA PHE A 257 10.26 -14.57 4.37
C PHE A 257 9.55 -14.05 5.63
N TRP A 258 9.83 -12.81 5.97
CA TRP A 258 9.10 -12.02 6.96
C TRP A 258 8.56 -10.75 6.31
N PRO A 259 7.31 -10.35 6.59
CA PRO A 259 6.78 -9.10 6.06
C PRO A 259 7.60 -7.93 6.60
N ASP A 260 8.24 -7.21 5.68
CA ASP A 260 9.12 -6.08 5.93
C ASP A 260 8.46 -4.81 5.41
N TYR A 261 8.39 -3.79 6.27
CA TYR A 261 7.79 -2.49 6.00
C TYR A 261 8.83 -1.36 6.13
N GLY A 262 10.12 -1.70 5.95
CA GLY A 262 11.21 -0.75 5.91
C GLY A 262 11.72 -0.32 7.29
N PRO A 263 12.55 0.74 7.34
CA PRO A 263 12.83 1.68 6.24
C PRO A 263 13.81 1.16 5.18
N ASN A 264 14.56 0.09 5.48
CA ASN A 264 15.56 -0.46 4.57
C ASN A 264 15.04 -1.76 3.93
N TYR A 265 14.99 -1.79 2.60
CA TYR A 265 14.53 -2.96 1.85
C TYR A 265 15.75 -3.71 1.29
N HIS A 266 16.04 -4.88 1.87
CA HIS A 266 17.19 -5.69 1.48
C HIS A 266 16.80 -6.80 0.49
N SER A 267 17.69 -7.13 -0.44
CA SER A 267 17.61 -8.32 -1.26
C SER A 267 17.45 -9.56 -0.39
N LYS A 268 16.45 -10.39 -0.68
CA LYS A 268 16.31 -11.71 -0.04
C LYS A 268 17.22 -12.74 -0.69
N PHE A 269 17.48 -12.56 -1.99
CA PHE A 269 18.46 -13.34 -2.72
C PHE A 269 19.27 -12.46 -3.66
N GLU A 270 20.47 -12.90 -3.98
CA GLU A 270 21.33 -12.35 -5.02
C GLU A 270 21.63 -13.46 -6.02
N ILE A 271 21.50 -13.15 -7.31
CA ILE A 271 21.85 -14.05 -8.40
C ILE A 271 23.07 -13.46 -9.10
N PHE A 272 24.22 -14.13 -8.98
CA PHE A 272 25.47 -13.78 -9.64
C PHE A 272 25.46 -14.34 -11.05
N LEU A 273 25.41 -13.44 -12.02
CA LEU A 273 25.33 -13.77 -13.42
C LEU A 273 26.76 -14.05 -13.95
N ARG A 274 27.01 -15.27 -14.43
CA ARG A 274 28.30 -15.61 -15.06
C ARG A 274 28.52 -14.87 -16.37
N THR A 275 27.44 -14.71 -17.12
CA THR A 275 27.29 -13.90 -18.33
C THR A 275 25.93 -13.21 -18.23
N ILE A 276 25.70 -12.12 -18.97
CA ILE A 276 24.37 -11.49 -19.09
C ILE A 276 23.61 -12.27 -20.18
N PRO A 277 22.62 -13.11 -19.84
CA PRO A 277 21.86 -13.84 -20.84
C PRO A 277 20.79 -12.96 -21.48
N ASP A 278 20.49 -13.21 -22.76
CA ASP A 278 19.33 -12.59 -23.44
C ASP A 278 17.99 -12.98 -22.79
N LYS A 279 17.95 -14.18 -22.20
CA LYS A 279 16.79 -14.77 -21.52
C LYS A 279 17.23 -15.49 -20.27
N LEU A 280 16.72 -15.06 -19.12
CA LEU A 280 16.88 -15.73 -17.84
C LEU A 280 15.52 -16.00 -17.23
N THR A 281 15.19 -17.25 -16.94
CA THR A 281 14.00 -17.52 -16.12
C THR A 281 14.40 -17.54 -14.65
N VAL A 282 13.77 -16.70 -13.83
CA VAL A 282 13.92 -16.73 -12.37
C VAL A 282 12.68 -17.38 -11.77
N MET A 283 12.90 -18.33 -10.86
CA MET A 283 11.85 -19.07 -10.16
C MET A 283 12.10 -18.98 -8.66
N ILE A 284 11.05 -18.68 -7.89
CA ILE A 284 11.06 -18.76 -6.44
C ILE A 284 10.22 -19.96 -6.03
N SER A 285 10.82 -20.87 -5.28
CA SER A 285 10.18 -22.11 -4.85
C SER A 285 10.01 -22.14 -3.33
N ASP A 286 8.90 -22.71 -2.88
CA ASP A 286 8.66 -22.98 -1.47
C ASP A 286 9.47 -24.18 -0.94
N GLN A 287 9.33 -24.47 0.36
CA GLN A 287 9.98 -25.62 1.00
C GLN A 287 9.58 -26.99 0.43
N ALA A 288 8.42 -27.08 -0.25
CA ALA A 288 7.96 -28.27 -0.96
C ALA A 288 8.47 -28.32 -2.41
N LYS A 289 9.37 -27.40 -2.79
CA LYS A 289 9.92 -27.23 -4.14
C LYS A 289 8.87 -26.90 -5.21
N LYS A 290 7.72 -26.35 -4.80
CA LYS A 290 6.72 -25.82 -5.72
C LYS A 290 7.09 -24.38 -6.06
N ASP A 291 7.11 -24.05 -7.35
CA ASP A 291 7.29 -22.67 -7.78
C ASP A 291 6.05 -21.84 -7.41
N ILE A 292 6.26 -20.81 -6.61
CA ILE A 292 5.23 -19.84 -6.21
C ILE A 292 5.27 -18.57 -7.07
N TRP A 293 6.39 -18.33 -7.74
CA TRP A 293 6.58 -17.24 -8.68
C TRP A 293 7.61 -17.65 -9.72
N LYS A 294 7.36 -17.28 -10.97
CA LYS A 294 8.21 -17.58 -12.13
C LYS A 294 8.06 -16.46 -13.15
N SER A 295 9.19 -15.89 -13.58
CA SER A 295 9.21 -14.93 -14.68
C SER A 295 10.41 -15.16 -15.59
N GLU A 296 10.19 -14.95 -16.89
CA GLU A 296 11.28 -14.68 -17.82
C GLU A 296 11.74 -13.24 -17.60
N VAL A 297 13.06 -13.04 -17.61
CA VAL A 297 13.75 -11.80 -17.33
C VAL A 297 14.60 -11.51 -18.56
N HIS A 298 14.39 -10.33 -19.13
CA HIS A 298 15.26 -9.78 -20.17
C HIS A 298 16.18 -8.77 -19.50
N LEU A 299 17.45 -9.12 -19.43
CA LEU A 299 18.48 -8.18 -19.03
C LEU A 299 18.92 -7.52 -20.33
N PRO A 300 18.74 -6.20 -20.51
CA PRO A 300 19.27 -5.54 -21.68
C PRO A 300 20.77 -5.84 -21.73
N GLY A 301 21.23 -6.43 -22.84
CA GLY A 301 22.64 -6.41 -23.17
C GLY A 301 23.04 -4.95 -23.30
N MET A 302 23.52 -4.37 -22.21
CA MET A 302 24.05 -3.01 -22.21
C MET A 302 25.33 -3.06 -23.03
N LEU A 303 25.20 -2.78 -24.33
CA LEU A 303 26.31 -2.44 -25.24
C LEU A 303 27.12 -1.27 -24.68
#